data_AF-A0A946AYW0-F1
#
_entry.id   AF-A0A946AYW0-F1
#
_cell.length_a   1.000
_cell.length_b   1.000
_cell.length_c   1.000
_cell.angle_alpha   90.00
_cell.angle_beta   90.00
_cell.angle_gamma   90.00
#
_symmetry.space_group_name_H-M   'P 1'
#
loop_
_entity.id
_entity.type
_entity.pdbx_description
1 polymer ?
#
loop_
_entity_poly.entity_id
_entity_poly.type
_entity_poly.pdbx_seq_one_letter_code
_entity_poly.pdbx_strand_id
1 'polypeptide(L)'
;MQKQLKAFTELKQFQLFFIGIIVLSAVIVGLDSYPKISDKYGTILHSIDKIILWLFVFEICLKLASFGRRFGKFFEDGWNLFDFIIVGACFLPFNGQSIIVLRLLRVLRIVRLVGTIPELKLIVNTLLKSIPSLGYIGVLLFILFYIYGCLGTFLFRENDPIHFE
;
A
#
# COMPACT_ATOMS: atom_id res chain seq x y z
N MET A 1 -21.95 -19.95 -14.68
CA MET A 1 -20.51 -19.87 -14.31
C MET A 1 -20.15 -18.58 -13.56
N GLN A 2 -20.28 -17.37 -14.12
CA GLN A 2 -19.81 -16.12 -13.46
C GLN A 2 -20.42 -15.83 -12.08
N LYS A 3 -21.72 -16.10 -11.89
CA LYS A 3 -22.38 -15.94 -10.57
C LYS A 3 -21.88 -16.92 -9.51
N GLN A 4 -21.50 -18.14 -9.89
CA GLN A 4 -21.00 -19.15 -8.96
C GLN A 4 -19.54 -18.86 -8.56
N LEU A 5 -18.72 -18.35 -9.47
CA LEU A 5 -17.36 -17.87 -9.17
C LEU A 5 -17.39 -16.67 -8.21
N LYS A 6 -18.30 -15.71 -8.42
CA LYS A 6 -18.51 -14.60 -7.46
C LYS A 6 -18.89 -15.10 -6.07
N ALA A 7 -19.87 -16.00 -6.00
CA ALA A 7 -20.28 -16.60 -4.73
C ALA A 7 -19.12 -17.32 -4.03
N PHE A 8 -18.25 -18.01 -4.79
CA PHE A 8 -17.08 -18.71 -4.24
C PHE A 8 -15.99 -17.75 -3.73
N THR A 9 -15.72 -16.65 -4.45
CA THR A 9 -14.78 -15.60 -4.00
C THR A 9 -15.32 -14.73 -2.84
N GLU A 10 -16.64 -14.68 -2.66
CA GLU A 10 -17.30 -13.98 -1.55
C GLU A 10 -17.51 -14.87 -0.31
N LEU A 11 -17.16 -16.16 -0.37
CA LEU A 11 -17.20 -17.01 0.81
C LEU A 11 -16.25 -16.45 1.88
N LYS A 12 -16.80 -16.19 3.07
CA LYS A 12 -16.02 -15.78 4.25
C LYS A 12 -14.81 -16.69 4.50
N GLN A 13 -14.94 -17.98 4.20
CA GLN A 13 -13.85 -18.97 4.35
C GLN A 13 -12.69 -18.72 3.38
N PHE A 14 -12.99 -18.34 2.14
CA PHE A 14 -11.98 -17.98 1.15
C PHE A 14 -11.24 -16.71 1.57
N GLN A 15 -11.97 -15.69 2.02
CA GLN A 15 -11.38 -14.46 2.55
C GLN A 15 -10.52 -14.73 3.80
N LEU A 16 -11.03 -15.51 4.75
CA LEU A 16 -10.29 -15.86 5.97
C LEU A 16 -9.00 -16.63 5.67
N PHE A 17 -9.03 -17.52 4.68
CA PHE A 17 -7.84 -18.25 4.22
C PHE A 17 -6.76 -17.30 3.71
N PHE A 18 -7.10 -16.35 2.83
CA PHE A 18 -6.13 -15.37 2.33
C PHE A 18 -5.67 -14.40 3.42
N ILE A 19 -6.55 -13.98 4.33
CA ILE A 19 -6.14 -13.20 5.51
C ILE A 19 -5.09 -13.98 6.33
N GLY A 20 -5.30 -15.28 6.56
CA GLY A 20 -4.32 -16.14 7.25
C GLY A 20 -2.97 -16.19 6.53
N ILE A 21 -2.96 -16.29 5.19
CA ILE A 21 -1.74 -16.25 4.39
C ILE A 21 -1.03 -14.90 4.51
N ILE A 22 -1.75 -13.79 4.52
CA ILE A 22 -1.13 -12.47 4.66
C ILE A 22 -0.52 -12.29 6.06
N VAL A 23 -1.22 -12.72 7.12
CA VAL A 23 -0.67 -12.68 8.49
C VAL A 23 0.60 -13.53 8.58
N LEU A 24 0.59 -14.73 8.01
CA LEU A 24 1.78 -15.57 7.92
C LEU A 24 2.93 -14.88 7.17
N SER A 25 2.63 -14.23 6.04
CA SER A 25 3.61 -13.45 5.27
C SER A 25 4.19 -12.29 6.09
N ALA A 26 3.37 -11.57 6.85
CA ALA A 26 3.81 -10.48 7.72
C ALA A 26 4.76 -10.98 8.82
N VAL A 27 4.44 -12.14 9.44
CA VAL A 27 5.33 -12.79 10.42
C VAL A 27 6.65 -13.18 9.78
N ILE A 28 6.64 -13.79 8.59
CA ILE A 28 7.85 -14.17 7.84
C ILE A 28 8.74 -12.95 7.56
N VAL A 29 8.16 -11.83 7.09
CA VAL A 29 8.90 -10.59 6.84
C VAL A 29 9.46 -9.99 8.14
N GLY A 30 8.69 -10.06 9.24
CA GLY A 30 9.15 -9.64 10.57
C GLY A 30 10.33 -10.47 11.07
N LEU A 31 10.30 -11.79 10.85
CA LEU A 31 11.41 -12.69 11.17
C LEU A 31 12.64 -12.44 10.30
N ASP A 32 12.46 -12.16 9.01
CA ASP A 32 13.56 -11.82 8.08
C ASP A 32 14.24 -10.48 8.42
N SER A 33 13.55 -9.60 9.16
CA SER A 33 14.12 -8.33 9.62
C SER A 33 15.17 -8.50 10.72
N TYR A 34 15.26 -9.69 11.36
CA TYR A 34 16.29 -10.00 12.35
C TYR A 34 17.51 -10.67 11.69
N PRO A 35 18.72 -10.05 11.74
CA PRO A 35 19.92 -10.55 11.05
C PRO A 35 20.27 -11.99 11.43
N LYS A 36 20.17 -12.33 12.71
CA LYS A 36 20.48 -13.67 13.25
C LYS A 36 19.61 -14.79 12.68
N ILE A 37 18.38 -14.47 12.28
CA ILE A 37 17.41 -15.44 11.74
C ILE A 37 17.55 -15.50 10.22
N SER A 38 17.75 -14.35 9.57
CA SER A 38 17.96 -14.25 8.13
C SER A 38 19.21 -15.00 7.68
N ASP A 39 20.32 -14.93 8.42
CA ASP A 39 21.56 -15.63 8.07
C ASP A 39 21.43 -17.17 8.12
N LYS A 40 20.56 -17.70 8.97
CA LYS A 40 20.41 -19.15 9.18
C LYS A 40 19.22 -19.76 8.41
N TYR A 41 18.14 -19.00 8.22
CA TYR A 41 16.88 -19.48 7.63
C TYR A 41 16.41 -18.65 6.42
N GLY A 42 17.19 -17.64 5.98
CA GLY A 42 16.80 -16.71 4.92
C GLY A 42 16.38 -17.39 3.62
N THR A 43 17.06 -18.46 3.20
CA THR A 43 16.72 -19.22 1.99
C THR A 43 15.33 -19.88 2.07
N ILE A 44 14.98 -20.42 3.25
CA ILE A 44 13.68 -21.07 3.48
C ILE A 44 12.58 -20.00 3.56
N LEU A 45 12.81 -18.93 4.33
CA LEU A 45 11.90 -17.79 4.44
C LEU A 45 11.59 -17.18 3.07
N HIS A 46 12.61 -16.99 2.24
CA HIS A 46 12.45 -16.43 0.89
C HIS A 46 11.68 -17.37 -0.05
N SER A 47 11.87 -18.68 0.08
CA SER A 47 11.15 -19.69 -0.70
C SER A 47 9.65 -19.70 -0.36
N ILE A 48 9.33 -19.66 0.94
CA ILE A 48 7.93 -19.58 1.40
C ILE A 48 7.29 -18.27 0.93
N ASP A 49 8.00 -17.15 1.05
CA ASP A 49 7.52 -15.84 0.60
C ASP A 49 7.20 -15.84 -0.91
N LYS A 50 8.01 -16.54 -1.72
CA LYS A 50 7.76 -16.71 -3.16
C LYS A 50 6.52 -17.57 -3.45
N ILE A 51 6.28 -18.62 -2.66
CA ILE A 51 5.07 -19.45 -2.78
C ILE A 51 3.83 -18.62 -2.44
N ILE A 52 3.90 -17.84 -1.35
CA ILE A 52 2.84 -16.93 -0.94
C ILE A 52 2.52 -15.91 -2.05
N LEU A 53 3.55 -15.32 -2.68
CA LEU A 53 3.37 -14.42 -3.82
C LEU A 53 2.58 -15.10 -4.96
N TRP A 54 2.93 -16.33 -5.32
CA TRP A 54 2.22 -17.10 -6.35
C TRP A 54 0.76 -17.38 -5.99
N LEU A 55 0.47 -17.68 -4.72
CA LEU A 55 -0.91 -17.83 -4.25
C LEU A 55 -1.72 -16.54 -4.43
N PHE A 56 -1.13 -15.38 -4.17
CA PHE A 56 -1.80 -14.09 -4.41
C PHE A 56 -1.98 -13.75 -5.89
N VAL A 57 -1.02 -14.12 -6.74
CA VAL A 57 -1.19 -14.02 -8.19
C VAL A 57 -2.40 -14.85 -8.62
N PHE A 58 -2.49 -16.08 -8.12
CA PHE A 58 -3.61 -16.96 -8.39
C PHE A 58 -4.94 -16.37 -7.89
N GLU A 59 -4.97 -15.80 -6.68
CA GLU A 59 -6.15 -15.11 -6.13
C GLU A 59 -6.62 -13.96 -7.05
N ILE A 60 -5.70 -13.09 -7.47
CA ILE A 60 -6.03 -11.99 -8.40
C ILE A 60 -6.53 -12.53 -9.72
N CYS A 61 -5.88 -13.56 -10.29
CA CYS A 61 -6.33 -14.19 -11.52
C CYS A 61 -7.75 -14.75 -11.39
N LEU A 62 -8.07 -15.39 -10.26
CA LEU A 62 -9.43 -15.86 -9.97
C LEU A 62 -10.43 -14.71 -9.82
N LYS A 63 -10.07 -13.64 -9.10
CA LYS A 63 -10.91 -12.43 -9.00
C LYS A 63 -11.15 -11.82 -10.39
N LEU A 64 -10.10 -11.67 -11.19
CA LEU A 64 -10.17 -11.12 -12.55
C LEU A 64 -11.07 -12.01 -13.45
N ALA A 65 -10.91 -13.33 -13.37
CA ALA A 65 -11.76 -14.28 -14.09
C ALA A 65 -13.24 -14.21 -13.66
N SER A 66 -13.51 -13.88 -12.39
CA SER A 66 -14.86 -13.66 -11.86
C SER A 66 -15.56 -12.44 -12.48
N PHE A 67 -14.80 -11.41 -12.88
CA PHE A 67 -15.32 -10.23 -13.60
C PHE A 67 -15.50 -10.45 -15.12
N GLY A 68 -14.89 -11.48 -15.70
CA GLY A 68 -15.11 -11.93 -17.08
C GLY A 68 -14.90 -10.83 -18.13
N ARG A 69 -15.85 -10.69 -19.07
CA ARG A 69 -15.80 -9.72 -20.20
C ARG A 69 -15.84 -8.23 -19.80
N ARG A 70 -16.05 -7.89 -18.52
CA ARG A 70 -16.07 -6.52 -18.00
C ARG A 70 -14.79 -6.21 -17.21
N PHE A 71 -13.64 -6.43 -17.84
CA PHE A 71 -12.33 -6.10 -17.26
C PHE A 71 -12.24 -4.65 -16.79
N GLY A 72 -12.92 -3.70 -17.47
CA GLY A 72 -12.96 -2.29 -17.04
C GLY A 72 -13.50 -2.08 -15.62
N LYS A 73 -14.48 -2.88 -15.17
CA LYS A 73 -15.04 -2.76 -13.82
C LYS A 73 -14.09 -3.21 -12.72
N PHE A 74 -13.10 -4.03 -13.05
CA PHE A 74 -12.06 -4.41 -12.10
C PHE A 74 -11.17 -3.21 -11.77
N PHE A 75 -10.88 -2.37 -12.76
CA PHE A 75 -10.06 -1.17 -12.59
C PHE A 75 -10.82 0.04 -12.03
N GLU A 76 -12.16 0.02 -12.04
CA GLU A 76 -12.99 1.02 -11.36
C GLU A 76 -12.91 0.90 -9.82
N ASP A 77 -12.67 -0.31 -9.31
CA ASP A 77 -12.44 -0.51 -7.88
C ASP A 77 -10.97 -0.23 -7.55
N GLY A 78 -10.73 0.93 -6.94
CA GLY A 78 -9.37 1.39 -6.57
C GLY A 78 -8.60 0.38 -5.70
N TRP A 79 -9.29 -0.46 -4.92
CA TRP A 79 -8.63 -1.49 -4.10
C TRP A 79 -8.12 -2.67 -4.94
N ASN A 80 -8.85 -3.06 -5.97
CA ASN A 80 -8.43 -4.13 -6.87
C ASN A 80 -7.28 -3.67 -7.78
N LEU A 81 -7.32 -2.42 -8.25
CA LEU A 81 -6.21 -1.80 -8.97
C LEU A 81 -4.95 -1.71 -8.10
N PHE A 82 -5.10 -1.29 -6.83
CA PHE A 82 -4.00 -1.24 -5.87
C PHE A 82 -3.35 -2.61 -5.66
N ASP A 83 -4.15 -3.66 -5.45
CA ASP A 83 -3.65 -5.04 -5.31
C ASP A 83 -2.92 -5.53 -6.56
N PHE A 84 -3.46 -5.21 -7.75
CA PHE A 84 -2.82 -5.56 -9.02
C PHE A 84 -1.46 -4.88 -9.20
N ILE A 85 -1.37 -3.59 -8.88
CA ILE A 85 -0.11 -2.84 -8.95
C ILE A 85 0.93 -3.44 -8.01
N ILE A 86 0.56 -3.77 -6.77
CA ILE A 86 1.53 -4.32 -5.81
C ILE A 86 2.05 -5.68 -6.27
N VAL A 87 1.17 -6.57 -6.76
CA VAL A 87 1.61 -7.86 -7.28
C VAL A 87 2.48 -7.68 -8.51
N GLY A 88 2.11 -6.81 -9.45
CA GLY A 88 2.92 -6.49 -10.61
C GLY A 88 4.29 -5.92 -10.23
N ALA A 89 4.34 -5.03 -9.24
CA ALA A 89 5.59 -4.45 -8.74
C ALA A 89 6.53 -5.50 -8.12
N CYS A 90 6.00 -6.59 -7.55
CA CYS A 90 6.82 -7.70 -7.05
C CYS A 90 7.45 -8.56 -8.16
N PHE A 91 6.93 -8.52 -9.40
CA PHE A 91 7.47 -9.26 -10.54
C PHE A 91 8.52 -8.47 -11.34
N LEU A 92 8.61 -7.16 -11.17
CA LEU A 92 9.55 -6.32 -11.90
C LEU A 92 11.01 -6.64 -11.49
N PRO A 93 11.85 -7.13 -12.42
CA PRO A 93 13.27 -7.36 -12.16
C PRO A 93 14.01 -6.01 -12.24
N PHE A 94 14.13 -5.31 -11.11
CA PHE A 94 14.93 -4.09 -11.05
C PHE A 94 16.42 -4.45 -10.99
N ASN A 95 17.10 -4.37 -12.13
CA ASN A 95 18.52 -4.67 -12.28
C ASN A 95 19.39 -3.48 -11.80
N GLY A 96 20.14 -3.68 -10.71
CA GLY A 96 21.24 -2.81 -10.29
C GLY A 96 20.84 -1.58 -9.46
N GLN A 97 21.51 -1.36 -8.32
CA GLN A 97 21.29 -0.28 -7.32
C GLN A 97 19.95 -0.29 -6.56
N SER A 98 18.91 -0.96 -7.07
CA SER A 98 17.55 -0.98 -6.49
C SER A 98 17.31 -2.03 -5.39
N ILE A 99 18.35 -2.62 -4.78
CA ILE A 99 18.18 -3.66 -3.73
C ILE A 99 17.33 -3.14 -2.57
N ILE A 100 17.48 -1.86 -2.21
CA ILE A 100 16.68 -1.21 -1.18
C ILE A 100 15.22 -1.03 -1.63
N VAL A 101 15.00 -0.63 -2.89
CA VAL A 101 13.65 -0.48 -3.46
C VAL A 101 12.94 -1.83 -3.50
N LEU A 102 13.64 -2.90 -3.86
CA LEU A 102 13.13 -4.28 -3.81
C LEU A 102 12.74 -4.67 -2.37
N ARG A 103 13.54 -4.30 -1.36
CA ARG A 103 13.19 -4.54 0.06
C ARG A 103 11.95 -3.74 0.46
N LEU A 104 11.82 -2.48 0.04
CA LEU A 104 10.66 -1.64 0.35
C LEU A 104 9.38 -2.12 -0.35
N LEU A 105 9.47 -2.53 -1.62
CA LEU A 105 8.36 -3.14 -2.37
C LEU A 105 7.84 -4.41 -1.69
N ARG A 106 8.75 -5.22 -1.13
CA ARG A 106 8.38 -6.39 -0.32
C ARG A 106 7.64 -6.00 0.96
N VAL A 107 7.98 -4.89 1.61
CA VAL A 107 7.25 -4.40 2.80
C VAL A 107 5.89 -3.83 2.43
N LEU A 108 5.78 -3.16 1.27
CA LEU A 108 4.51 -2.62 0.76
C LEU A 108 3.42 -3.68 0.60
N ARG A 109 3.78 -4.96 0.42
CA ARG A 109 2.79 -6.04 0.38
C ARG A 109 1.99 -6.19 1.66
N ILE A 110 2.51 -5.77 2.82
CA ILE A 110 1.76 -5.76 4.10
C ILE A 110 0.56 -4.81 4.01
N VAL A 111 0.68 -3.73 3.23
CA VAL A 111 -0.42 -2.78 2.98
C VAL A 111 -1.60 -3.46 2.26
N ARG A 112 -1.38 -4.59 1.58
CA ARG A 112 -2.47 -5.38 0.99
C ARG A 112 -3.42 -5.97 2.04
N LEU A 113 -3.03 -6.06 3.31
CA LEU A 113 -3.97 -6.35 4.41
C LEU A 113 -5.15 -5.38 4.37
N VAL A 114 -4.86 -4.10 4.14
CA VAL A 114 -5.88 -3.06 4.02
C VAL A 114 -6.80 -3.34 2.84
N GLY A 115 -6.24 -3.74 1.70
CA GLY A 115 -6.98 -4.12 0.49
C GLY A 115 -7.71 -5.47 0.54
N THR A 116 -7.46 -6.30 1.56
CA THR A 116 -8.09 -7.62 1.68
C THR A 116 -9.15 -7.63 2.78
N ILE A 117 -8.91 -6.93 3.89
CA ILE A 117 -9.82 -6.87 5.03
C ILE A 117 -10.85 -5.76 4.83
N PRO A 118 -12.15 -6.07 4.72
CA PRO A 118 -13.18 -5.07 4.44
C PRO A 118 -13.29 -3.99 5.51
N GLU A 119 -13.03 -4.34 6.77
CA GLU A 119 -13.02 -3.41 7.91
C GLU A 119 -11.88 -2.38 7.78
N LEU A 120 -10.68 -2.82 7.38
CA LEU A 120 -9.55 -1.92 7.13
C LEU A 120 -9.79 -1.02 5.91
N LYS A 121 -10.40 -1.55 4.83
CA LYS A 121 -10.84 -0.72 3.70
C LYS A 121 -11.77 0.38 4.14
N LEU A 122 -12.75 0.05 4.98
CA LEU A 122 -13.71 1.02 5.48
C LEU A 122 -12.99 2.13 6.23
N ILE A 123 -12.12 1.77 7.18
CA ILE A 123 -11.34 2.74 7.97
C ILE A 123 -10.52 3.63 7.03
N VAL A 124 -9.73 3.06 6.12
CA VAL A 124 -8.88 3.85 5.22
C VAL A 124 -9.71 4.71 4.29
N ASN A 125 -10.80 4.20 3.71
CA ASN A 125 -11.69 5.01 2.89
C ASN A 125 -12.31 6.17 3.67
N THR A 126 -12.67 5.97 4.95
CA THR A 126 -13.17 7.06 5.80
C THR A 126 -12.09 8.11 6.09
N LEU A 127 -10.85 7.69 6.33
CA LEU A 127 -9.73 8.61 6.50
C LEU A 127 -9.46 9.41 5.22
N LEU A 128 -9.41 8.74 4.07
CA LEU A 128 -9.21 9.38 2.77
C LEU A 128 -10.33 10.37 2.44
N LYS A 129 -11.59 10.05 2.79
CA LYS A 129 -12.72 10.98 2.65
C LYS A 129 -12.61 12.23 3.52
N SER A 130 -11.86 12.17 4.63
CA SER A 130 -11.64 13.31 5.51
C SER A 130 -10.51 14.23 5.03
N ILE A 131 -9.61 13.74 4.16
CA ILE A 131 -8.47 14.54 3.63
C ILE A 131 -8.92 15.83 2.94
N PRO A 132 -9.93 15.83 2.03
CA PRO A 132 -10.40 17.07 1.41
C PRO A 132 -10.86 18.13 2.41
N SER A 133 -11.51 17.70 3.50
CA SER A 133 -11.95 18.62 4.56
C SER A 133 -10.76 19.27 5.28
N LEU A 134 -9.72 18.49 5.59
CA LEU A 134 -8.47 19.00 6.14
C LEU A 134 -7.71 19.90 5.16
N GLY A 135 -7.93 19.73 3.85
CA GLY A 135 -7.33 20.56 2.81
C GLY A 135 -7.64 22.04 2.99
N TYR A 136 -8.88 22.40 3.33
CA TYR A 136 -9.26 23.80 3.57
C TYR A 136 -8.54 24.41 4.78
N ILE A 137 -8.37 23.64 5.85
CA ILE A 137 -7.58 24.05 7.02
C ILE A 137 -6.11 24.22 6.62
N GLY A 138 -5.59 23.33 5.79
CA GLY A 138 -4.23 23.43 5.24
C GLY A 138 -4.02 24.71 4.42
N VAL A 139 -4.98 25.08 3.57
CA VAL A 139 -4.93 26.34 2.80
C VAL A 139 -4.95 27.55 3.72
N LEU A 140 -5.81 27.55 4.75
CA LEU A 140 -5.85 28.62 5.74
C LEU A 140 -4.51 28.76 6.48
N LEU A 141 -3.93 27.65 6.94
CA LEU A 141 -2.62 27.64 7.60
C LEU A 141 -1.52 28.15 6.67
N PHE A 142 -1.56 27.78 5.38
CA PHE A 142 -0.62 28.25 4.38
C PHE A 142 -0.69 29.78 4.20
N ILE A 143 -1.91 30.34 4.10
CA ILE A 143 -2.12 31.80 4.02
C ILE A 143 -1.59 32.49 5.28
N LEU A 144 -1.86 31.92 6.46
CA LEU A 144 -1.40 32.47 7.73
C LEU A 144 0.13 32.51 7.80
N PHE A 145 0.80 31.41 7.44
CA PHE A 145 2.26 31.37 7.39
C PHE A 145 2.84 32.35 6.38
N TYR A 146 2.19 32.53 5.23
CA TYR A 146 2.60 33.53 4.25
C TYR A 146 2.52 34.96 4.81
N ILE A 147 1.40 35.33 5.44
CA ILE A 147 1.23 36.66 6.05
C ILE A 147 2.28 36.91 7.13
N TYR A 148 2.51 35.93 8.02
CA TYR A 148 3.54 36.07 9.04
C TYR A 148 4.96 36.14 8.45
N GLY A 149 5.23 35.42 7.36
CA GLY A 149 6.48 35.54 6.62
C GLY A 149 6.70 36.95 6.09
N CYS A 150 5.71 37.54 5.42
CA CYS A 150 5.78 38.92 4.94
C CYS A 150 5.89 39.93 6.09
N LEU A 151 5.11 39.77 7.17
CA LEU A 151 5.21 40.66 8.34
C LEU A 151 6.61 40.59 8.97
N GLY A 152 7.19 39.40 9.06
CA GLY A 152 8.55 39.20 9.55
C GLY A 152 9.56 39.96 8.68
N THR A 153 9.48 39.86 7.36
CA THR A 153 10.39 40.63 6.49
C THR A 153 10.17 42.13 6.65
N PHE A 154 8.93 42.63 6.66
CA PHE A 154 8.68 44.08 6.83
C PHE A 154 9.17 44.63 8.18
N LEU A 155 9.00 43.89 9.27
CA LEU A 155 9.35 44.37 10.61
C LEU A 155 10.85 44.30 10.90
N PHE A 156 11.54 43.27 10.39
CA PHE A 156 12.94 43.01 10.74
C PHE A 156 13.94 43.43 9.67
N ARG A 157 13.49 43.79 8.45
CA ARG A 157 14.37 44.24 7.36
C ARG A 157 15.25 45.44 7.71
N GLU A 158 14.76 46.39 8.50
CA GLU A 158 15.57 47.54 8.93
C GLU A 158 16.61 47.18 10.00
N ASN A 159 16.35 46.14 10.81
CA ASN A 159 17.20 45.76 11.95
C ASN A 159 18.23 44.67 11.62
N ASP A 160 17.97 43.83 10.60
CA ASP A 160 18.92 42.83 10.09
C ASP A 160 18.82 42.69 8.56
N PRO A 161 19.44 43.61 7.79
CA PRO A 161 19.32 43.64 6.33
C PRO A 161 20.04 42.48 5.62
N ILE A 162 20.88 41.69 6.30
CA ILE A 162 21.67 40.60 5.67
C ILE A 162 20.78 39.36 5.44
N HIS A 163 19.77 39.13 6.29
CA HIS A 163 18.91 37.95 6.24
C HIS A 163 17.49 38.23 5.71
N PHE A 164 17.07 39.50 5.65
CA PHE A 164 15.67 39.91 5.37
C PHE A 164 15.52 40.86 4.17
N GLU A 165 16.52 40.92 3.27
CA GLU A 165 16.45 41.71 2.02
C GLU A 165 15.50 41.11 0.96
#